data_AF-A0A967ZFD4-F1
#
_entry.id   AF-A0A967ZFD4-F1
#
_cell.length_a   1.000
_cell.length_b   1.000
_cell.length_c   1.000
_cell.angle_alpha   90.00
_cell.angle_beta   90.00
_cell.angle_gamma   90.00
#
_symmetry.space_group_name_H-M   'P 1'
#
loop_
_entity.id
_entity.type
_entity.pdbx_description
1 polymer ?
#
loop_
_entity_poly.entity_id
_entity_poly.type
_entity_poly.pdbx_seq_one_letter_code
_entity_poly.pdbx_strand_id
1 'polypeptide(L)'
;TLLTFELFGPPLPAMALTQQMMQGINKFSLLAIPLFMFAADIISRGEIGERLLRLVQTTVGHLNGGIAITTAITCALFGAVSGIGQAAIVSIGPIVYPALVSQ
;
A
#
# COMPACT_ATOMS: atom_id res chain seq x y z
N THR A 1 -22.38 12.07 15.09
CA THR A 1 -21.35 13.07 15.39
C THR A 1 -21.81 14.47 14.99
N LEU A 2 -22.12 14.75 13.71
CA LEU A 2 -22.69 16.05 13.30
C LEU A 2 -24.07 16.33 13.93
N LEU A 3 -25.01 15.39 13.76
CA LEU A 3 -26.37 15.48 14.33
C LEU A 3 -26.34 15.51 15.87
N THR A 4 -25.34 14.85 16.48
CA THR A 4 -25.10 14.85 17.93
C THR A 4 -24.59 16.20 18.44
N PHE A 5 -23.78 16.91 17.63
CA PHE A 5 -23.26 18.25 17.94
C PHE A 5 -24.34 19.33 17.82
N GLU A 6 -25.22 19.24 16.82
CA GLU A 6 -26.34 20.16 16.64
C GLU A 6 -27.41 20.02 17.75
N LEU A 7 -27.55 18.82 18.34
CA LEU A 7 -28.56 18.55 19.38
C LEU A 7 -28.07 18.84 20.81
N PHE A 8 -26.76 18.80 21.08
CA PHE A 8 -26.19 18.83 22.44
C PHE A 8 -25.01 19.81 22.61
N GLY A 9 -24.55 20.46 21.54
CA GLY A 9 -23.41 21.38 21.55
C GLY A 9 -23.79 22.87 21.74
N PRO A 10 -22.81 23.75 22.04
CA PRO A 10 -23.02 25.20 22.06
C PRO A 10 -23.52 25.68 20.69
N PRO A 11 -24.35 26.75 20.61
CA PRO A 11 -24.86 27.29 19.35
C PRO A 11 -23.70 27.94 18.57
N LEU A 12 -22.94 27.11 17.88
CA LEU A 12 -21.90 27.51 16.94
C LEU A 12 -22.54 27.60 15.56
N PRO A 13 -22.22 28.62 14.75
CA PRO A 13 -22.74 28.69 13.39
C PRO A 13 -22.28 27.45 12.61
N ALA A 14 -23.21 26.71 12.00
CA ALA A 14 -22.95 25.50 11.22
C ALA A 14 -21.84 25.69 10.15
N MET A 15 -21.65 26.94 9.70
CA MET A 15 -20.54 27.35 8.83
C MET A 15 -19.17 27.03 9.43
N ALA A 16 -18.95 27.28 10.72
CA ALA A 16 -17.66 27.05 11.40
C ALA A 16 -17.33 25.54 11.53
N LEU A 17 -18.36 24.72 11.78
CA LEU A 17 -18.25 23.26 11.84
C LEU A 17 -17.84 22.69 10.48
N THR A 18 -18.51 23.15 9.41
CA THR A 18 -18.19 22.78 8.03
C THR A 18 -16.77 23.20 7.65
N GLN A 19 -16.32 24.39 8.09
CA GLN A 19 -14.95 24.86 7.86
C GLN A 19 -13.89 23.98 8.54
N GLN A 20 -14.11 23.57 9.79
CA GLN A 20 -13.18 22.68 10.50
C GLN A 20 -13.11 21.29 9.85
N MET A 21 -14.24 20.75 9.39
CA MET A 21 -14.26 19.49 8.65
C MET A 21 -13.49 19.60 7.33
N MET A 22 -13.70 20.69 6.57
CA MET A 22 -12.96 20.94 5.34
C MET A 22 -11.45 21.10 5.57
N GLN A 23 -11.04 21.74 6.67
CA GLN A 23 -9.62 21.83 7.04
C GLN A 23 -9.02 20.50 7.51
N GLY A 24 -9.84 19.58 8.04
CA GLY A 24 -9.41 18.22 8.38
C GLY A 24 -9.14 17.36 7.14
N ILE A 25 -9.91 17.56 6.07
CA ILE A 25 -9.77 16.82 4.80
C ILE A 25 -8.65 17.43 3.94
N ASN A 26 -8.49 18.76 3.96
CA ASN A 26 -7.45 19.47 3.22
C ASN A 26 -6.09 19.42 3.93
N LYS A 27 -5.64 18.22 4.31
CA LYS A 27 -4.28 18.02 4.81
C LYS A 27 -3.43 17.50 3.66
N PHE A 28 -2.30 18.17 3.41
CA PHE A 28 -1.31 17.73 2.42
C PHE A 28 -0.89 16.27 2.64
N SER A 29 -0.90 15.80 3.89
CA SER A 29 -0.61 14.40 4.22
C SER A 29 -1.62 13.39 3.63
N LEU A 30 -2.88 13.76 3.36
CA LEU A 30 -3.84 12.86 2.71
C LEU A 30 -3.52 12.64 1.23
N LEU A 31 -2.78 13.55 0.58
CA LEU A 31 -2.28 13.36 -0.79
C LEU A 31 -1.23 12.26 -0.88
N ALA A 32 -0.60 11.87 0.24
CA ALA A 32 0.34 10.76 0.28
C ALA A 32 -0.32 9.43 -0.10
N ILE A 33 -1.61 9.23 0.25
CA ILE A 33 -2.34 7.99 -0.04
C ILE A 33 -2.43 7.72 -1.56
N PRO A 34 -2.98 8.63 -2.39
CA PRO A 34 -3.06 8.42 -3.83
C PRO A 34 -1.67 8.44 -4.50
N LEU A 35 -0.72 9.26 -4.03
CA LEU A 35 0.63 9.29 -4.59
C LEU A 35 1.40 7.98 -4.33
N PHE A 36 1.29 7.40 -3.14
CA PHE A 36 1.88 6.08 -2.87
C PHE A 36 1.20 4.97 -3.64
N MET A 37 -0.12 5.03 -3.83
CA MET A 37 -0.84 4.08 -4.66
C MET A 37 -0.43 4.17 -6.14
N PHE A 38 -0.24 5.38 -6.65
CA PHE A 38 0.26 5.61 -8.01
C PHE A 38 1.70 5.14 -8.18
N ALA A 39 2.59 5.41 -7.21
CA ALA A 39 3.95 4.89 -7.22
C ALA A 39 3.98 3.34 -7.19
N ALA A 40 3.11 2.73 -6.38
CA ALA A 40 2.95 1.27 -6.35
C ALA A 40 2.48 0.71 -7.70
N ASP A 41 1.56 1.37 -8.39
CA ASP A 41 1.11 0.98 -9.74
C ASP A 41 2.24 1.08 -10.77
N ILE A 42 3.05 2.15 -10.74
CA ILE A 42 4.24 2.29 -11.60
C ILE A 42 5.22 1.15 -11.38
N ILE A 43 5.50 0.84 -10.12
CA ILE A 43 6.38 -0.26 -9.73
C ILE A 43 5.82 -1.61 -10.21
N SER A 44 4.50 -1.81 -10.06
CA SER A 44 3.82 -3.04 -10.45
C SER A 44 3.84 -3.27 -11.97
N ARG A 45 3.76 -2.20 -12.76
CA ARG A 45 3.81 -2.25 -14.23
C ARG A 45 5.24 -2.30 -14.76
N GLY A 46 6.21 -1.86 -13.97
CA GLY A 46 7.63 -1.91 -14.33
C GLY A 46 8.24 -3.30 -14.13
N GLU A 47 9.46 -3.48 -14.64
CA GLU A 47 10.20 -4.76 -14.52
C GLU A 47 10.93 -4.90 -13.16
N ILE A 48 10.80 -3.92 -12.26
CA ILE A 48 11.55 -3.87 -11.00
C ILE A 48 11.13 -5.01 -10.06
N GLY A 49 9.82 -5.22 -9.91
CA GLY A 49 9.29 -6.29 -9.05
C GLY A 49 9.69 -7.68 -9.57
N GLU A 50 9.62 -7.88 -10.89
CA GLU A 50 9.95 -9.16 -11.54
C GLU A 50 11.45 -9.46 -11.47
N ARG A 51 12.31 -8.45 -11.70
CA ARG A 51 13.77 -8.57 -11.53
C ARG A 51 14.16 -8.89 -10.09
N LEU A 52 13.50 -8.26 -9.11
CA LEU A 52 13.76 -8.53 -7.70
C LEU A 52 13.36 -9.96 -7.33
N LEU A 53 12.19 -10.40 -7.78
CA LEU A 53 11.72 -11.77 -7.57
C LEU A 53 12.70 -12.78 -8.19
N ARG A 54 13.17 -12.52 -9.42
CA ARG A 54 14.13 -13.38 -10.13
C ARG A 54 15.48 -13.46 -9.42
N LEU A 55 15.98 -12.34 -8.88
CA LEU A 55 17.22 -12.31 -8.08
C LEU A 55 17.11 -13.15 -6.81
N VAL A 56 15.99 -13.04 -6.10
CA VAL A 56 15.76 -13.86 -4.91
C VAL A 56 15.58 -15.33 -5.31
N GLN A 57 14.89 -15.61 -6.41
CA GLN A 57 14.66 -16.96 -6.92
C GLN A 57 15.97 -17.65 -7.32
N THR A 58 16.91 -16.97 -7.98
CA THR A 58 18.21 -17.56 -8.31
C THR A 58 19.07 -17.81 -7.08
N THR A 59 18.89 -17.02 -6.02
CA THR A 59 19.64 -17.13 -4.77
C THR A 59 19.08 -18.22 -3.84
N VAL A 60 17.76 -18.32 -3.71
CA VAL A 60 17.07 -19.11 -2.68
C VAL A 60 16.13 -20.17 -3.28
N GLY A 61 15.83 -20.12 -4.58
CA GLY A 61 14.89 -21.03 -5.25
C GLY A 61 15.33 -22.50 -5.32
N HIS A 62 16.61 -22.80 -5.05
CA HIS A 62 17.13 -24.17 -4.97
C HIS A 62 16.71 -24.92 -3.69
N LEU A 63 16.09 -24.24 -2.72
CA LEU A 63 15.63 -24.83 -1.46
C LEU A 63 14.23 -25.44 -1.61
N ASN A 64 13.93 -26.47 -0.81
CA ASN A 64 12.57 -27.03 -0.70
C ASN A 64 11.59 -25.94 -0.24
N GLY A 65 10.51 -25.73 -1.01
CA GLY A 65 9.60 -24.58 -0.82
C GLY A 65 10.08 -23.28 -1.49
N GLY A 66 10.99 -23.38 -2.46
CA GLY A 66 11.68 -22.26 -3.10
C GLY A 66 10.78 -21.09 -3.53
N ILE A 67 9.58 -21.35 -4.04
CA ILE A 67 8.66 -20.29 -4.51
C ILE A 67 8.04 -19.51 -3.33
N ALA A 68 7.65 -20.21 -2.26
CA ALA A 68 7.10 -19.60 -1.05
C ALA A 68 8.17 -18.78 -0.29
N ILE A 69 9.37 -19.33 -0.14
CA ILE A 69 10.49 -18.64 0.53
C ILE A 69 10.94 -17.43 -0.30
N THR A 70 11.06 -17.59 -1.62
CA THR A 70 11.38 -16.48 -2.52
C THR A 70 10.37 -15.35 -2.39
N THR A 71 9.07 -15.68 -2.42
CA THR A 71 7.99 -14.70 -2.25
C THR A 71 8.10 -13.93 -0.93
N ALA A 72 8.32 -14.64 0.18
CA ALA A 72 8.43 -14.01 1.50
C ALA A 72 9.62 -13.03 1.58
N ILE A 73 10.78 -13.43 1.04
CA ILE A 73 11.98 -12.59 1.02
C ILE A 73 11.80 -11.39 0.09
N THR A 74 11.22 -11.59 -1.10
CA THR A 74 10.95 -10.50 -2.04
C THR A 74 9.97 -9.50 -1.44
N CYS A 75 8.88 -9.94 -0.78
CA CYS A 75 7.96 -9.06 -0.06
C CYS A 75 8.64 -8.31 1.09
N ALA A 76 9.53 -8.96 1.85
CA ALA A 76 10.27 -8.32 2.94
C ALA A 76 11.22 -7.22 2.42
N LEU A 77 11.97 -7.50 1.35
CA LEU A 77 12.84 -6.51 0.70
C LEU A 77 12.04 -5.34 0.13
N PHE A 78 10.89 -5.63 -0.50
CA PHE A 78 10.02 -4.59 -1.03
C PHE A 78 9.46 -3.70 0.07
N GLY A 79 9.00 -4.30 1.16
CA GLY A 79 8.52 -3.57 2.35
C GLY A 79 9.62 -2.73 3.00
N ALA A 80 10.86 -3.21 3.03
CA ALA A 80 12.00 -2.46 3.55
C ALA A 80 12.31 -1.20 2.72
N VAL A 81 12.15 -1.26 1.40
CA VAL A 81 12.36 -0.10 0.50
C VAL A 81 11.18 0.85 0.51
N SER A 82 9.95 0.32 0.54
CA SER A 82 8.72 1.12 0.40
C SER A 82 8.16 1.64 1.73
N GLY A 83 8.60 1.11 2.87
CA GLY A 83 8.18 1.54 4.22
C GLY A 83 6.72 1.23 4.57
N ILE A 84 5.93 0.67 3.64
CA ILE A 84 4.50 0.39 3.78
C ILE A 84 4.18 -0.99 3.19
N GLY A 85 3.69 -1.91 4.01
CA GLY A 85 3.42 -3.30 3.59
C GLY A 85 2.37 -3.44 2.48
N GLN A 86 1.41 -2.51 2.38
CA GLN A 86 0.37 -2.56 1.34
C GLN A 86 0.90 -2.31 -0.08
N ALA A 87 1.99 -1.54 -0.21
CA ALA A 87 2.63 -1.30 -1.51
C ALA A 87 3.18 -2.61 -2.10
N ALA A 88 3.76 -3.48 -1.26
CA ALA A 88 4.29 -4.78 -1.67
C ALA A 88 3.20 -5.72 -2.19
N ILE A 89 2.00 -5.73 -1.60
CA ILE A 89 0.90 -6.57 -2.05
C ILE A 89 0.43 -6.15 -3.45
N VAL A 90 0.27 -4.84 -3.66
CA VAL A 90 -0.18 -4.28 -4.94
C VAL A 90 0.85 -4.50 -6.05
N SER A 91 2.15 -4.38 -5.73
CA SER A 91 3.22 -4.51 -6.73
C SER A 91 3.66 -5.95 -7.03
N ILE A 92 3.75 -6.80 -6.01
CA ILE A 92 4.30 -8.16 -6.14
C ILE A 92 3.19 -9.20 -6.33
N GLY A 93 2.01 -8.98 -5.74
CA GLY A 93 0.88 -9.90 -5.80
C GLY A 93 0.54 -10.37 -7.23
N PRO A 94 0.42 -9.47 -8.22
CA PRO A 94 0.12 -9.85 -9.61
C PRO A 94 1.21 -10.72 -10.27
N ILE A 95 2.46 -10.54 -9.85
CA ILE A 95 3.63 -11.24 -10.40
C ILE A 95 3.73 -12.64 -9.80
N VAL A 96 3.47 -12.77 -8.49
CA VAL A 96 3.66 -14.01 -7.74
C VAL A 96 2.44 -14.93 -7.79
N TYR A 97 1.23 -14.37 -7.84
CA TYR A 97 -0.01 -15.15 -7.90
C TYR A 97 -0.01 -16.24 -8.99
N PRO A 98 0.33 -15.96 -10.27
CA PRO A 98 0.35 -17.00 -11.30
C PRO A 98 1.40 -18.08 -11.01
N ALA A 99 2.57 -17.71 -10.47
CA ALA A 99 3.63 -18.65 -10.11
C ALA A 99 3.22 -19.60 -8.97
N LEU A 100 2.43 -19.12 -8.01
CA LEU A 100 1.90 -19.92 -6.90
C LEU A 100 0.77 -20.86 -7.32
N VAL A 101 -0.08 -20.46 -8.28
CA VAL A 101 -1.19 -21.30 -8.77
C VAL A 101 -0.71 -22.37 -9.76
N SER A 102 0.40 -22.11 -10.47
CA SER A 102 0.98 -23.07 -11.42
C SER A 102 1.84 -24.17 -10.79
N GLN A 103 2.05 -24.12 -9.47
CA GLN A 103 2.87 -25.05 -8.70
C GLN A 103 2.00 -26.16 -8.07
#